data_AF-A0A1H1NXN3-F1
#
_entry.id   AF-A0A1H1NXN3-F1
#
_cell.length_a   1.000
_cell.length_b   1.000
_cell.length_c   1.000
_cell.angle_alpha   90.00
_cell.angle_beta   90.00
_cell.angle_gamma   90.00
#
_symmetry.space_group_name_H-M   'P 1'
#
loop_
_entity.id
_entity.type
_entity.pdbx_description
1 polymer ?
#
loop_
_entity_poly.entity_id
_entity_poly.type
_entity_poly.pdbx_seq_one_letter_code
_entity_poly.pdbx_strand_id
1 'polypeptide(L)'
;MLAALAAVLTLAPAQEVQAHGLVFEKWVRDTFFAGYRPVSYTQRWDIPATENKDHGAIPVNPRVARLGTAVDLGDALRQYEIDEPFMLIIGFWQQDGGVKRMVNIIAPEISPELWRKLWGPVTYADLLKLDAIIKDTGPAIEETRRRALQMKNAPPFTEAIIQVNPKIDDQGQRRLQCSIRFRDVFQYLAPGADPKPPEHPTLFGVEYPGPIAPKPPELKKP
;
A
#
# COMPACT_ATOMS: atom_id res chain seq x y z
N MET A 1 28.67 18.94 -21.17
CA MET A 1 27.19 18.96 -21.30
C MET A 1 26.67 17.65 -20.74
N LEU A 2 25.99 17.68 -19.58
CA LEU A 2 25.37 16.49 -18.97
C LEU A 2 24.06 16.16 -19.71
N ALA A 3 23.92 14.91 -20.14
CA ALA A 3 22.66 14.37 -20.63
C ALA A 3 21.80 13.94 -19.43
N ALA A 4 20.64 14.55 -19.27
CA ALA A 4 19.63 14.13 -18.30
C ALA A 4 18.79 12.99 -18.92
N LEU A 5 18.91 11.77 -18.36
CA LEU A 5 17.98 10.69 -18.63
C LEU A 5 16.68 10.95 -17.84
N ALA A 6 15.60 11.28 -18.54
CA ALA A 6 14.26 11.29 -17.97
C ALA A 6 13.79 9.84 -17.79
N ALA A 7 13.61 9.41 -16.54
CA ALA A 7 13.00 8.11 -16.23
C ALA A 7 11.48 8.21 -16.49
N VAL A 8 11.01 7.54 -17.53
CA VAL A 8 9.58 7.36 -17.81
C VAL A 8 9.03 6.31 -16.85
N LEU A 9 8.31 6.75 -15.81
CA LEU A 9 7.50 5.87 -14.97
C LEU A 9 6.26 5.47 -15.76
N THR A 10 6.22 4.22 -16.23
CA THR A 10 5.03 3.64 -16.85
C THR A 10 3.95 3.42 -15.78
N LEU A 11 2.89 4.24 -15.83
CA LEU A 11 1.69 4.06 -15.01
C LEU A 11 0.84 2.93 -15.62
N ALA A 12 0.80 1.78 -14.95
CA ALA A 12 -0.18 0.75 -15.27
C ALA A 12 -1.61 1.28 -14.98
N PRO A 13 -2.62 0.90 -15.78
CA PRO A 13 -4.00 1.31 -15.53
C PRO A 13 -4.49 0.81 -14.15
N ALA A 14 -5.18 1.69 -13.42
CA ALA A 14 -5.64 1.45 -12.05
C ALA A 14 -6.49 0.16 -11.89
N GLN A 15 -7.21 -0.24 -12.95
CA GLN A 15 -8.04 -1.44 -12.98
C GLN A 15 -7.21 -2.74 -12.91
N GLU A 16 -6.04 -2.77 -13.56
CA GLU A 16 -5.13 -3.91 -13.46
C GLU A 16 -4.50 -3.96 -12.07
N VAL A 17 -4.04 -2.82 -11.53
CA VAL A 17 -3.46 -2.75 -10.17
C VAL A 17 -4.44 -3.30 -9.11
N GLN A 18 -5.73 -2.98 -9.24
CA GLN A 18 -6.77 -3.50 -8.35
C GLN A 18 -6.99 -5.01 -8.49
N ALA A 19 -7.01 -5.56 -9.71
CA ALA A 19 -7.23 -6.99 -9.93
C ALA A 19 -6.14 -7.87 -9.30
N HIS A 20 -4.88 -7.44 -9.33
CA HIS A 20 -3.76 -8.23 -8.77
C HIS A 20 -3.72 -8.21 -7.25
N GLY A 21 -4.00 -7.04 -6.64
CA GLY A 21 -4.16 -6.93 -5.19
C GLY A 21 -5.21 -7.92 -4.68
N LEU A 22 -6.36 -7.99 -5.38
CA LEU A 22 -7.46 -8.88 -5.03
C LEU A 22 -7.10 -10.37 -5.11
N VAL A 23 -6.26 -10.79 -6.07
CA VAL A 23 -5.82 -12.19 -6.19
C VAL A 23 -4.92 -12.59 -5.03
N PHE A 24 -3.93 -11.76 -4.71
CA PHE A 24 -3.02 -12.01 -3.58
C PHE A 24 -3.77 -11.99 -2.26
N GLU A 25 -4.59 -10.96 -2.01
CA GLU A 25 -5.42 -10.87 -0.81
C GLU A 25 -6.34 -12.08 -0.67
N LYS A 26 -6.94 -12.55 -1.77
CA LYS A 26 -7.77 -13.75 -1.76
C LYS A 26 -6.96 -14.98 -1.39
N TRP A 27 -5.76 -15.17 -1.95
CA TRP A 27 -4.88 -16.27 -1.57
C TRP A 27 -4.52 -16.22 -0.08
N VAL A 28 -4.12 -15.06 0.43
CA VAL A 28 -3.83 -14.87 1.86
C VAL A 28 -5.02 -15.29 2.71
N ARG A 29 -6.23 -14.78 2.40
CA ARG A 29 -7.45 -15.11 3.16
C ARG A 29 -7.82 -16.60 3.07
N ASP A 30 -7.79 -17.17 1.87
CA ASP A 30 -8.19 -18.56 1.64
C ASP A 30 -7.21 -19.57 2.25
N THR A 31 -5.92 -19.26 2.26
CA THR A 31 -4.87 -20.17 2.75
C THR A 31 -4.67 -20.09 4.26
N PHE A 32 -4.72 -18.89 4.86
CA PHE A 32 -4.30 -18.70 6.26
C PHE A 32 -5.42 -18.23 7.19
N PHE A 33 -6.57 -17.79 6.66
CA PHE A 33 -7.63 -17.16 7.45
C PHE A 33 -9.01 -17.72 7.13
N ALA A 34 -9.08 -19.05 6.94
CA ALA A 34 -10.33 -19.81 6.71
C ALA A 34 -11.23 -19.26 5.58
N GLY A 35 -10.64 -18.60 4.58
CA GLY A 35 -11.40 -17.98 3.50
C GLY A 35 -12.22 -16.78 3.93
N TYR A 36 -11.83 -16.07 4.99
CA TYR A 36 -12.51 -14.88 5.49
C TYR A 36 -12.92 -13.92 4.35
N ARG A 37 -14.09 -13.32 4.51
CA ARG A 37 -14.65 -12.33 3.59
C ARG A 37 -14.97 -11.07 4.39
N PRO A 38 -14.38 -9.91 4.03
CA PRO A 38 -14.73 -8.64 4.65
C PRO A 38 -16.23 -8.38 4.66
N VAL A 39 -16.77 -7.99 5.81
CA VAL A 39 -18.20 -7.66 5.95
C VAL A 39 -18.52 -6.35 5.23
N SER A 40 -17.56 -5.42 5.22
CA SER A 40 -17.63 -4.16 4.50
C SER A 40 -16.24 -3.76 3.99
N TYR A 41 -16.18 -3.08 2.85
CA TYR A 41 -14.94 -2.46 2.36
C TYR A 41 -14.45 -1.31 3.26
N THR A 42 -15.27 -0.82 4.18
CA THR A 42 -14.93 0.26 5.13
C THR A 42 -14.44 -0.24 6.48
N GLN A 43 -14.46 -1.56 6.74
CA GLN A 43 -14.04 -2.11 8.02
C GLN A 43 -12.58 -1.77 8.34
N ARG A 44 -12.21 -1.72 9.63
CA ARG A 44 -10.88 -1.27 10.08
C ARG A 44 -9.75 -2.11 9.49
N TRP A 45 -9.94 -3.43 9.50
CA TRP A 45 -8.92 -4.42 9.15
C TRP A 45 -9.39 -5.32 8.02
N ASP A 46 -8.50 -5.62 7.06
CA ASP A 46 -8.82 -6.54 5.96
C ASP A 46 -9.10 -7.95 6.48
N ILE A 47 -8.43 -8.34 7.57
CA ILE A 47 -8.70 -9.55 8.36
C ILE A 47 -8.62 -9.15 9.85
N PRO A 48 -9.71 -9.26 10.63
CA PRO A 48 -9.68 -8.90 12.04
C PRO A 48 -8.96 -9.96 12.89
N ALA A 49 -8.49 -9.56 14.08
CA ALA A 49 -7.77 -10.42 15.03
C ALA A 49 -8.49 -11.75 15.33
N THR A 50 -9.82 -11.74 15.40
CA THR A 50 -10.65 -12.92 15.68
C THR A 50 -10.53 -14.03 14.62
N GLU A 51 -10.12 -13.67 13.40
CA GLU A 51 -9.92 -14.60 12.29
C GLU A 51 -8.47 -15.06 12.17
N ASN A 52 -7.52 -14.36 12.81
CA ASN A 52 -6.11 -14.71 12.84
C ASN A 52 -5.77 -15.62 14.03
N LYS A 53 -6.22 -16.87 13.98
CA LYS A 53 -6.07 -17.81 15.11
C LYS A 53 -4.65 -18.35 15.26
N ASP A 54 -3.93 -18.48 14.15
CA ASP A 54 -2.66 -19.22 14.09
C ASP A 54 -1.42 -18.30 14.01
N HIS A 55 -1.60 -16.99 13.83
CA HIS A 55 -0.50 -16.03 13.64
C HIS A 55 -0.61 -14.83 14.59
N GLY A 56 -0.76 -15.12 15.88
CA GLY A 56 -0.63 -14.14 16.97
C GLY A 56 -1.92 -13.47 17.44
N ALA A 57 -3.09 -13.80 16.87
CA ALA A 57 -4.37 -13.18 17.24
C ALA A 57 -4.36 -11.65 17.15
N ILE A 58 -3.63 -11.11 16.18
CA ILE A 58 -3.57 -9.68 15.84
C ILE A 58 -4.25 -9.43 14.50
N PRO A 59 -4.78 -8.22 14.24
CA PRO A 59 -5.34 -7.89 12.94
C PRO A 59 -4.30 -7.99 11.83
N VAL A 60 -4.75 -8.31 10.62
CA VAL A 60 -3.89 -8.51 9.46
C VAL A 60 -4.32 -7.61 8.32
N ASN A 61 -3.33 -6.98 7.69
CA ASN A 61 -3.50 -6.08 6.58
C ASN A 61 -2.62 -6.55 5.40
N PRO A 62 -3.18 -7.23 4.38
CA PRO A 62 -2.41 -7.59 3.20
C PRO A 62 -2.28 -6.42 2.22
N ARG A 63 -1.11 -6.27 1.63
CA ARG A 63 -0.77 -5.27 0.61
C ARG A 63 0.06 -5.89 -0.51
N VAL A 64 -0.06 -5.31 -1.69
CA VAL A 64 0.71 -5.72 -2.87
C VAL A 64 1.39 -4.51 -3.48
N ALA A 65 2.66 -4.65 -3.83
CA ALA A 65 3.43 -3.61 -4.50
C ALA A 65 4.33 -4.20 -5.59
N ARG A 66 4.75 -3.39 -6.56
CA ARG A 66 5.80 -3.79 -7.48
C ARG A 66 7.13 -3.83 -6.71
N LEU A 67 7.99 -4.81 -6.98
CA LEU A 67 9.32 -4.85 -6.37
C LEU A 67 10.08 -3.55 -6.68
N GLY A 68 10.64 -2.94 -5.64
CA GLY A 68 11.37 -1.67 -5.74
C GLY A 68 10.50 -0.41 -5.68
N THR A 69 9.17 -0.51 -5.61
CA THR A 69 8.28 0.65 -5.49
C THR A 69 7.73 0.81 -4.08
N ALA A 70 7.17 2.00 -3.78
CA ALA A 70 6.46 2.22 -2.52
C ALA A 70 5.27 1.26 -2.36
N VAL A 71 4.95 0.95 -1.12
CA VAL A 71 3.79 0.14 -0.72
C VAL A 71 2.68 1.10 -0.30
N ASP A 72 1.56 1.09 -1.04
CA ASP A 72 0.39 1.88 -0.69
C ASP A 72 -0.31 1.29 0.55
N LEU A 73 -0.62 2.14 1.54
CA LEU A 73 -1.17 1.71 2.83
C LEU A 73 -2.67 2.01 2.97
N GLY A 74 -3.20 2.90 2.12
CA GLY A 74 -4.60 3.32 2.14
C GLY A 74 -4.77 4.73 2.68
N ASP A 75 -5.87 4.99 3.38
CA ASP A 75 -6.23 6.30 3.93
C ASP A 75 -5.29 6.72 5.07
N ALA A 76 -4.71 7.93 4.99
CA ALA A 76 -3.69 8.37 5.93
C ALA A 76 -4.22 8.60 7.35
N LEU A 77 -5.45 9.11 7.50
CA LEU A 77 -6.04 9.39 8.81
C LEU A 77 -6.28 8.07 9.54
N ARG A 78 -6.89 7.09 8.86
CA ARG A 78 -7.14 5.76 9.42
C ARG A 78 -5.86 5.02 9.77
N GLN A 79 -4.81 5.16 8.96
CA GLN A 79 -3.51 4.54 9.23
C GLN A 79 -2.81 5.22 10.41
N TYR A 80 -2.92 6.55 10.57
CA TYR A 80 -2.35 7.26 11.70
C TYR A 80 -2.97 6.85 13.04
N GLU A 81 -4.27 6.55 13.05
CA GLU A 81 -5.04 6.14 14.23
C GLU A 81 -4.79 4.70 14.68
N ILE A 82 -3.92 3.93 14.00
CA ILE A 82 -3.58 2.58 14.44
C ILE A 82 -2.77 2.66 15.74
N ASP A 83 -3.36 2.13 16.80
CA ASP A 83 -2.87 2.13 18.17
C ASP A 83 -2.77 0.71 18.78
N GLU A 84 -2.99 -0.31 17.97
CA GLU A 84 -2.89 -1.73 18.32
C GLU A 84 -1.86 -2.45 17.44
N PRO A 85 -1.20 -3.53 17.93
CA PRO A 85 -0.32 -4.35 17.11
C PRO A 85 -1.07 -4.93 15.92
N PHE A 86 -0.41 -5.04 14.78
CA PHE A 86 -1.00 -5.66 13.59
C PHE A 86 0.07 -6.29 12.71
N MET A 87 -0.35 -7.19 11.83
CA MET A 87 0.51 -7.82 10.85
C MET A 87 0.31 -7.17 9.48
N LEU A 88 1.39 -6.71 8.86
CA LEU A 88 1.38 -6.16 7.51
C LEU A 88 1.96 -7.19 6.55
N ILE A 89 1.10 -7.93 5.83
CA ILE A 89 1.55 -8.92 4.85
C ILE A 89 1.78 -8.20 3.52
N ILE A 90 3.02 -8.19 3.03
CA ILE A 90 3.39 -7.47 1.80
C ILE A 90 3.87 -8.48 0.75
N GLY A 91 3.11 -8.60 -0.35
CA GLY A 91 3.54 -9.29 -1.56
C GLY A 91 4.18 -8.31 -2.55
N PHE A 92 5.40 -8.62 -3.00
CA PHE A 92 6.08 -7.90 -4.07
C PHE A 92 6.02 -8.66 -5.38
N TRP A 93 5.52 -8.03 -6.44
CA TRP A 93 5.48 -8.60 -7.78
C TRP A 93 6.48 -7.96 -8.74
N GLN A 94 6.85 -8.70 -9.79
CA GLN A 94 7.57 -8.20 -10.95
C GLN A 94 6.81 -8.52 -12.23
N GLN A 95 6.95 -7.65 -13.23
CA GLN A 95 6.47 -7.93 -14.58
C GLN A 95 7.45 -8.92 -15.23
N ASP A 96 6.94 -10.04 -15.70
CA ASP A 96 7.69 -11.09 -16.39
C ASP A 96 6.96 -11.41 -17.69
N GLY A 97 7.46 -10.88 -18.81
CA GLY A 97 6.75 -10.89 -20.09
C GLY A 97 5.34 -10.32 -19.95
N GLY A 98 4.34 -11.11 -20.33
CA GLY A 98 2.91 -10.75 -20.25
C GLY A 98 2.23 -11.02 -18.91
N VAL A 99 2.94 -11.55 -17.91
CA VAL A 99 2.37 -11.93 -16.61
C VAL A 99 3.03 -11.18 -15.46
N LYS A 100 2.35 -11.10 -14.32
CA LYS A 100 2.93 -10.58 -13.08
C LYS A 100 3.26 -11.75 -12.17
N ARG A 101 4.51 -11.90 -11.80
CA ARG A 101 4.97 -12.95 -10.88
C ARG A 101 5.11 -12.36 -9.49
N MET A 102 4.56 -13.02 -8.47
CA MET A 102 4.91 -12.72 -7.09
C MET A 102 6.34 -13.19 -6.86
N VAL A 103 7.20 -12.34 -6.32
CA VAL A 103 8.65 -12.60 -6.25
C VAL A 103 9.21 -12.47 -4.85
N ASN A 104 8.52 -11.81 -3.92
CA ASN A 104 8.90 -11.77 -2.52
C ASN A 104 7.65 -11.56 -1.66
N ILE A 105 7.59 -12.18 -0.48
CA ILE A 105 6.49 -12.00 0.47
C ILE A 105 7.11 -11.85 1.86
N ILE A 106 6.68 -10.83 2.60
CA ILE A 106 7.06 -10.63 3.99
C ILE A 106 5.80 -10.42 4.84
N ALA A 107 5.88 -10.74 6.12
CA ALA A 107 4.77 -10.57 7.07
C ALA A 107 5.27 -10.04 8.42
N PRO A 108 5.85 -8.83 8.47
CA PRO A 108 6.25 -8.23 9.74
C PRO A 108 5.04 -7.98 10.66
N GLU A 109 5.24 -8.28 11.94
CA GLU A 109 4.40 -7.78 13.02
C GLU A 109 4.85 -6.36 13.40
N ILE A 110 3.91 -5.43 13.46
CA ILE A 110 4.14 -4.02 13.68
C ILE A 110 3.57 -3.63 15.04
N SER A 111 4.43 -3.14 15.94
CA SER A 111 3.96 -2.57 17.20
C SER A 111 3.43 -1.13 17.02
N PRO A 112 2.52 -0.67 17.89
CA PRO A 112 2.06 0.72 17.90
C PRO A 112 3.21 1.74 18.03
N GLU A 113 4.23 1.42 18.82
CA GLU A 113 5.39 2.29 19.04
C GLU A 113 6.19 2.49 17.74
N LEU A 114 6.45 1.38 17.03
CA LEU A 114 7.12 1.43 15.74
C LEU A 114 6.27 2.23 14.75
N TRP A 115 4.96 1.93 14.67
CA TRP A 115 4.07 2.61 13.73
C TRP A 115 4.02 4.12 13.94
N ARG A 116 3.85 4.58 15.19
CA ARG A 116 3.89 6.00 15.55
C ARG A 116 5.22 6.66 15.18
N LYS A 117 6.35 5.96 15.36
CA LYS A 117 7.67 6.48 15.00
C LYS A 117 7.81 6.77 13.51
N LEU A 118 7.15 6.00 12.64
CA LEU A 118 7.22 6.20 11.19
C LEU A 118 6.44 7.44 10.71
N TRP A 119 5.44 7.86 11.50
CA TRP A 119 4.71 9.11 11.27
C TRP A 119 5.44 10.35 11.77
N GLY A 120 6.24 10.23 12.84
CA GLY A 120 6.95 11.36 13.42
C GLY A 120 7.82 12.09 12.38
N PRO A 121 7.77 13.43 12.29
CA PRO A 121 7.13 14.38 13.21
C PRO A 121 5.70 14.82 12.83
N VAL A 122 5.05 14.17 11.86
CA VAL A 122 3.68 14.53 11.45
C VAL A 122 2.69 14.29 12.59
N THR A 123 1.83 15.26 12.85
CA THR A 123 0.72 15.11 13.80
C THR A 123 -0.61 14.85 13.09
N TYR A 124 -1.59 14.33 13.83
CA TYR A 124 -2.96 14.19 13.32
C TYR A 124 -3.55 15.53 12.84
N ALA A 125 -3.24 16.63 13.54
CA ALA A 125 -3.69 17.97 13.14
C ALA A 125 -3.10 18.39 11.79
N ASP A 126 -1.87 17.99 11.48
CA ASP A 126 -1.26 18.27 10.17
C ASP A 126 -1.94 17.47 9.06
N LEU A 127 -2.27 16.20 9.31
CA LEU A 127 -3.05 15.37 8.38
C LEU A 127 -4.44 15.97 8.12
N LEU A 128 -5.15 16.40 9.16
CA LEU A 128 -6.46 17.06 9.02
C LEU A 128 -6.39 18.34 8.20
N LYS A 129 -5.37 19.18 8.40
CA LYS A 129 -5.16 20.39 7.60
C LYS A 129 -4.97 20.05 6.12
N LEU A 130 -4.14 19.04 5.82
CA LEU A 130 -3.91 18.61 4.43
C LEU A 130 -5.16 17.98 3.81
N ASP A 131 -5.88 17.14 4.55
CA ASP A 131 -7.14 16.52 4.12
C ASP A 131 -8.21 17.59 3.83
N ALA A 132 -8.31 18.63 4.67
CA ALA A 132 -9.20 19.76 4.44
C ALA A 132 -8.88 20.50 3.14
N ILE A 133 -7.60 20.73 2.82
CA ILE A 133 -7.19 21.31 1.53
C ILE A 133 -7.64 20.41 0.38
N ILE A 134 -7.43 19.10 0.48
CA ILE A 134 -7.79 18.13 -0.57
C ILE A 134 -9.30 18.12 -0.83
N LYS A 135 -10.09 18.20 0.24
CA LYS A 135 -11.56 18.16 0.19
C LYS A 135 -12.21 19.51 -0.15
N ASP A 136 -11.47 20.60 -0.14
CA ASP A 136 -11.97 21.93 -0.51
C ASP A 136 -12.34 22.00 -2.00
N THR A 137 -13.64 22.10 -2.28
CA THR A 137 -14.23 22.18 -3.62
C THR A 137 -14.48 23.61 -4.10
N GLY A 138 -14.14 24.63 -3.31
CA GLY A 138 -14.31 26.03 -3.70
C GLY A 138 -13.34 26.47 -4.81
N PRO A 139 -12.02 26.25 -4.67
CA PRO A 139 -11.04 26.58 -5.71
C PRO A 139 -11.09 25.64 -6.94
N ALA A 140 -10.47 26.08 -8.03
CA ALA A 140 -10.19 25.23 -9.18
C ALA A 140 -9.29 24.04 -8.79
N ILE A 141 -9.47 22.88 -9.44
CA ILE A 141 -8.75 21.64 -9.14
C ILE A 141 -7.23 21.83 -9.16
N GLU A 142 -6.70 22.55 -10.15
CA GLU A 142 -5.26 22.84 -10.26
C GLU A 142 -4.72 23.64 -9.08
N GLU A 143 -5.52 24.59 -8.58
CA GLU A 143 -5.15 25.37 -7.40
C GLU A 143 -5.14 24.50 -6.14
N THR A 144 -6.14 23.61 -5.99
CA THR A 144 -6.15 22.62 -4.90
C THR A 144 -4.93 21.69 -4.97
N ARG A 145 -4.61 21.17 -6.16
CA ARG A 145 -3.42 20.33 -6.38
C ARG A 145 -2.13 21.06 -5.99
N ARG A 146 -1.98 22.32 -6.42
CA ARG A 146 -0.83 23.16 -6.09
C ARG A 146 -0.69 23.37 -4.59
N ARG A 147 -1.77 23.71 -3.88
CA ARG A 147 -1.77 23.90 -2.42
C ARG A 147 -1.44 22.62 -1.66
N ALA A 148 -2.04 21.49 -2.05
CA ALA A 148 -1.75 20.19 -1.43
C ALA A 148 -0.29 19.75 -1.68
N LEU A 149 0.23 19.97 -2.90
CA LEU A 149 1.62 19.68 -3.24
C LEU A 149 2.60 20.55 -2.45
N GLN A 150 2.30 21.84 -2.30
CA GLN A 150 3.11 22.76 -1.51
C GLN A 150 3.18 22.30 -0.05
N MET A 151 2.05 21.96 0.56
CA MET A 151 2.01 21.51 1.94
C MET A 151 2.73 20.17 2.15
N LYS A 152 2.49 19.16 1.30
CA LYS A 152 3.11 17.83 1.47
C LYS A 152 4.63 17.82 1.23
N ASN A 153 5.16 18.83 0.53
CA ASN A 153 6.58 18.98 0.26
C ASN A 153 7.29 19.91 1.26
N ALA A 154 6.66 20.21 2.39
CA ALA A 154 7.25 20.96 3.50
C ALA A 154 7.23 20.14 4.80
N PRO A 155 8.06 20.47 5.81
CA PRO A 155 7.93 19.91 7.15
C PRO A 155 6.52 20.11 7.73
N PRO A 156 5.99 19.15 8.51
CA PRO A 156 6.67 17.92 8.95
C PRO A 156 6.67 16.77 7.92
N PHE A 157 5.94 16.88 6.81
CA PHE A 157 5.72 15.76 5.88
C PHE A 157 6.99 15.27 5.18
N THR A 158 7.96 16.15 4.94
CA THR A 158 9.25 15.76 4.33
C THR A 158 10.18 15.01 5.28
N GLU A 159 9.88 15.00 6.57
CA GLU A 159 10.71 14.41 7.63
C GLU A 159 10.18 13.04 8.10
N ALA A 160 8.91 12.73 7.82
CA ALA A 160 8.32 11.43 8.14
C ALA A 160 8.78 10.32 7.18
N ILE A 161 8.77 9.08 7.69
CA ILE A 161 9.05 7.88 6.88
C ILE A 161 7.81 7.49 6.07
N ILE A 162 6.63 7.54 6.69
CA ILE A 162 5.37 7.39 5.97
C ILE A 162 5.13 8.66 5.14
N GLN A 163 4.87 8.45 3.85
CA GLN A 163 4.63 9.52 2.89
C GLN A 163 3.14 9.71 2.67
N VAL A 164 2.70 10.96 2.62
CA VAL A 164 1.32 11.31 2.25
C VAL A 164 1.19 11.54 0.74
N ASN A 165 0.12 10.98 0.17
CA ASN A 165 -0.19 10.94 -1.25
C ASN A 165 -1.60 11.50 -1.50
N PRO A 166 -1.76 12.83 -1.59
CA PRO A 166 -3.02 13.44 -2.02
C PRO A 166 -3.46 12.91 -3.39
N LYS A 167 -4.69 12.39 -3.49
CA LYS A 167 -5.33 12.03 -4.75
C LYS A 167 -6.48 13.00 -5.02
N ILE A 168 -6.30 13.82 -6.05
CA ILE A 168 -7.25 14.81 -6.53
C ILE A 168 -7.37 14.60 -8.04
N ASP A 169 -8.45 13.98 -8.51
CA ASP A 169 -8.70 13.76 -9.93
C ASP A 169 -9.85 14.62 -10.47
N ASP A 170 -9.92 14.70 -11.81
CA ASP A 170 -10.91 15.52 -12.51
C ASP A 170 -12.31 14.86 -12.49
N GLN A 171 -12.41 13.62 -11.99
CA GLN A 171 -13.64 12.86 -11.81
C GLN A 171 -14.25 13.05 -10.41
N GLY A 172 -13.63 13.89 -9.58
CA GLY A 172 -14.12 14.28 -8.26
C GLY A 172 -13.55 13.47 -7.10
N GLN A 173 -12.64 12.52 -7.34
CA GLN A 173 -11.96 11.82 -6.25
C GLN A 173 -11.05 12.77 -5.49
N ARG A 174 -11.28 12.86 -4.18
CA ARG A 174 -10.52 13.70 -3.24
C ARG A 174 -10.24 12.90 -1.97
N ARG A 175 -9.03 12.35 -1.84
CA ARG A 175 -8.64 11.51 -0.69
C ARG A 175 -7.16 11.70 -0.32
N LEU A 176 -6.88 11.66 0.97
CA LEU A 176 -5.52 11.64 1.50
C LEU A 176 -5.06 10.20 1.71
N GLN A 177 -4.21 9.68 0.84
CA GLN A 177 -3.62 8.36 1.00
C GLN A 177 -2.22 8.44 1.60
N CYS A 178 -1.66 7.30 2.01
CA CYS A 178 -0.27 7.21 2.43
C CYS A 178 0.44 5.96 1.88
N SER A 179 1.77 5.98 1.91
CA SER A 179 2.62 4.88 1.49
C SER A 179 3.93 4.85 2.30
N ILE A 180 4.65 3.74 2.21
CA ILE A 180 6.02 3.60 2.71
C ILE A 180 6.95 3.21 1.55
N ARG A 181 8.17 3.78 1.52
CA ARG A 181 9.13 3.47 0.45
C ARG A 181 9.63 2.05 0.57
N PHE A 182 9.93 1.42 -0.57
CA PHE A 182 10.47 0.05 -0.63
C PHE A 182 11.63 -0.17 0.35
N ARG A 183 12.64 0.70 0.31
CA ARG A 183 13.82 0.58 1.19
C ARG A 183 13.45 0.69 2.68
N ASP A 184 12.46 1.52 3.01
CA ASP A 184 12.08 1.84 4.38
C ASP A 184 11.28 0.67 4.99
N VAL A 185 10.59 -0.13 4.16
CA VAL A 185 9.99 -1.41 4.56
C VAL A 185 11.06 -2.34 5.15
N PHE A 186 12.13 -2.60 4.41
CA PHE A 186 13.21 -3.48 4.87
C PHE A 186 14.09 -2.83 5.93
N GLN A 187 14.16 -1.50 6.00
CA GLN A 187 14.92 -0.83 7.04
C GLN A 187 14.21 -0.84 8.40
N TYR A 188 12.89 -0.62 8.42
CA TYR A 188 12.15 -0.38 9.66
C TYR A 188 11.13 -1.45 10.01
N LEU A 189 10.43 -2.02 9.03
CA LEU A 189 9.37 -3.01 9.27
C LEU A 189 9.93 -4.43 9.31
N ALA A 190 10.88 -4.75 8.43
CA ALA A 190 11.44 -6.09 8.29
C ALA A 190 12.98 -6.09 8.16
N PRO A 191 13.74 -5.59 9.16
CA PRO A 191 15.21 -5.50 9.11
C PRO A 191 15.95 -6.82 8.95
N GLY A 192 15.31 -7.95 9.29
CA GLY A 192 15.87 -9.28 9.10
C GLY A 192 15.50 -9.95 7.76
N ALA A 193 14.64 -9.34 6.95
CA ALA A 193 14.21 -9.92 5.67
C ALA A 193 15.15 -9.54 4.53
N ASP A 194 15.39 -10.46 3.59
CA ASP A 194 16.14 -10.16 2.37
C ASP A 194 15.22 -9.45 1.35
N PRO A 195 15.58 -8.24 0.87
CA PRO A 195 14.83 -7.58 -0.20
C PRO A 195 14.92 -8.31 -1.54
N LYS A 196 15.89 -9.21 -1.74
CA LYS A 196 16.05 -9.98 -2.96
C LYS A 196 14.96 -11.05 -3.08
N PRO A 197 14.40 -11.24 -4.29
CA PRO A 197 13.48 -12.34 -4.55
C PRO A 197 14.08 -13.72 -4.21
N PRO A 198 13.46 -14.52 -3.31
CA PRO A 198 13.74 -15.94 -3.24
C PRO A 198 13.32 -16.65 -4.54
N GLU A 199 13.84 -17.86 -4.77
CA GLU A 199 13.38 -18.72 -5.88
C GLU A 199 11.89 -19.07 -5.73
N HIS A 200 11.47 -19.37 -4.49
CA HIS A 200 10.12 -19.74 -4.11
C HIS A 200 9.60 -18.76 -3.05
N PRO A 201 8.79 -17.75 -3.40
CA PRO A 201 8.21 -16.84 -2.42
C PRO A 201 7.18 -17.59 -1.57
N THR A 202 7.38 -17.57 -0.25
CA THR A 202 6.51 -18.26 0.71
C THR A 202 5.93 -17.28 1.73
N LEU A 203 4.76 -17.61 2.27
CA LEU A 203 4.18 -17.00 3.45
C LEU A 203 3.89 -18.12 4.46
N PHE A 204 4.42 -18.00 5.68
CA PHE A 204 4.28 -19.02 6.73
C PHE A 204 4.60 -20.46 6.26
N GLY A 205 5.61 -20.60 5.40
CA GLY A 205 6.06 -21.88 4.86
C GLY A 205 5.24 -22.42 3.68
N VAL A 206 4.20 -21.73 3.24
CA VAL A 206 3.41 -22.11 2.06
C VAL A 206 3.81 -21.25 0.86
N GLU A 207 4.19 -21.89 -0.24
CA GLU A 207 4.57 -21.22 -1.49
C GLU A 207 3.37 -20.54 -2.17
N TYR A 208 3.61 -19.36 -2.73
CA TYR A 208 2.61 -18.67 -3.54
C TYR A 208 2.36 -19.41 -4.86
N PRO A 209 1.11 -19.75 -5.21
CA PRO A 209 0.82 -20.56 -6.38
C PRO A 209 0.98 -19.77 -7.69
N GLY A 210 2.19 -19.78 -8.25
CA GLY A 210 2.47 -19.39 -9.64
C GLY A 210 2.17 -17.92 -10.01
N PRO A 211 2.31 -17.54 -11.29
CA PRO A 211 2.11 -16.16 -11.71
C PRO A 211 0.66 -15.70 -11.52
N ILE A 212 0.48 -14.43 -11.19
CA ILE A 212 -0.81 -13.75 -11.19
C ILE A 212 -1.26 -13.68 -12.65
N ALA A 213 -2.15 -14.59 -13.05
CA ALA A 213 -2.61 -14.66 -14.42
C ALA A 213 -3.21 -13.31 -14.88
N PRO A 214 -2.88 -12.83 -16.09
CA PRO A 214 -3.54 -11.67 -16.66
C PRO A 214 -5.03 -12.00 -16.86
N LYS A 215 -5.91 -11.03 -16.60
CA LYS A 215 -7.30 -11.11 -17.06
C LYS A 215 -7.23 -11.15 -18.61
N PRO A 216 -7.91 -12.08 -19.30
CA PRO A 216 -8.00 -12.05 -20.75
C PRO A 216 -8.52 -10.69 -21.22
N PRO A 217 -8.04 -10.13 -22.34
CA PRO A 217 -8.64 -8.93 -22.91
C PRO A 217 -10.14 -9.16 -23.09
N GLU A 218 -10.97 -8.27 -22.55
CA GLU A 218 -12.38 -8.25 -22.92
C GLU A 218 -12.44 -7.97 -24.43
N LEU A 219 -12.88 -8.98 -25.19
CA LEU A 219 -13.23 -8.82 -26.59
C LEU A 219 -14.21 -7.66 -26.67
N LYS A 220 -13.79 -6.54 -27.27
CA LYS A 220 -14.72 -5.50 -27.70
C LYS A 220 -15.71 -6.21 -28.62
N LYS A 221 -16.97 -6.29 -28.20
CA LYS A 221 -18.05 -6.74 -29.08
C LYS A 221 -18.06 -5.83 -30.32
N PRO A 222 -18.22 -6.39 -31.52
CA PRO A 222 -18.22 -5.64 -32.77
C PRO A 222 -19.30 -4.56 -32.80
#